data_AF-A0A0G0I525-F1
#
_entry.id   AF-A0A0G0I525-F1
#
_cell.length_a   1.000
_cell.length_b   1.000
_cell.length_c   1.000
_cell.angle_alpha   90.00
_cell.angle_beta   90.00
_cell.angle_gamma   90.00
#
_symmetry.space_group_name_H-M   'P 1'
#
loop_
_entity.id
_entity.type
_entity.pdbx_description
1 polymer ?
#
loop_
_entity_poly.entity_id
_entity_poly.type
_entity_poly.pdbx_seq_one_letter_code
_entity_poly.pdbx_strand_id
1 'polypeptide(L)'
;MRQKIDFKVNEPSGEVVIDTLVKDKETQLVDEHKILDENLVAGLVGKSNRILASVTSIFPFDLFPNTVNVEEGRITVIVRNFFLSSQVHSVDIKDISNVFINLAPFFAQLVVVSKTFARNQIKIKFLKKDEAIFARRMIEGLRVFESKQIDTSIYSREELIAKLKELSTTEIVM
;
A
#
# COMPACT_ATOMS: atom_id res chain seq x y z
N MET A 1 -14.74 19.82 -84.52
CA MET A 1 -13.73 20.02 -83.46
C MET A 1 -14.23 19.28 -82.21
N ARG A 2 -13.71 18.07 -81.93
CA ARG A 2 -14.09 17.26 -80.75
C ARG A 2 -12.90 17.22 -79.80
N GLN A 3 -13.05 17.75 -78.59
CA GLN A 3 -12.03 17.72 -77.55
C GLN A 3 -12.30 16.48 -76.68
N LYS A 4 -11.32 15.56 -76.59
CA LYS A 4 -11.31 14.50 -75.57
C LYS A 4 -10.77 15.12 -74.27
N ILE A 5 -11.47 14.89 -73.17
CA ILE A 5 -11.02 15.27 -71.83
C ILE A 5 -10.60 13.96 -71.15
N ASP A 6 -9.30 13.78 -70.94
CA ASP A 6 -8.76 12.64 -70.19
C ASP A 6 -8.87 12.93 -68.68
N PHE A 7 -9.69 12.16 -67.97
CA PHE A 7 -9.75 12.17 -66.52
C PHE A 7 -8.59 11.33 -65.96
N LYS A 8 -7.54 11.99 -65.47
CA LYS A 8 -6.48 11.36 -64.68
C LYS A 8 -6.95 11.24 -63.23
N VAL A 9 -7.26 10.02 -62.79
CA VAL A 9 -7.45 9.69 -61.38
C VAL A 9 -6.06 9.70 -60.73
N ASN A 10 -5.84 10.63 -59.81
CA ASN A 10 -4.56 10.77 -59.09
C ASN A 10 -4.63 9.89 -57.84
N GLU A 11 -4.07 8.68 -57.89
CA GLU A 11 -3.93 7.84 -56.70
C GLU A 11 -2.83 8.40 -55.79
N PRO A 12 -3.08 8.58 -54.47
CA PRO A 12 -2.05 9.04 -53.56
C PRO A 12 -0.98 7.94 -53.39
N SER A 13 0.28 8.33 -53.56
CA SER A 13 1.47 7.49 -53.38
C SER A 13 1.43 6.77 -52.02
N GLY A 14 1.46 5.43 -52.06
CA GLY A 14 1.28 4.56 -50.89
C GLY A 14 2.20 4.84 -49.70
N GLU A 15 3.36 5.45 -49.91
CA GLU A 15 4.34 5.78 -48.88
C GLU A 15 3.79 6.76 -47.80
N VAL A 16 2.98 7.74 -48.21
CA VAL A 16 2.40 8.74 -47.29
C VAL A 16 1.28 8.14 -46.42
N VAL A 17 0.54 7.18 -46.98
CA VAL A 17 -0.55 6.49 -46.27
C VAL A 17 0.02 5.55 -45.21
N ILE A 18 1.14 4.88 -45.51
CA ILE A 18 1.79 3.96 -44.57
C ILE A 18 2.39 4.72 -43.39
N ASP A 19 3.05 5.86 -43.64
CA ASP A 19 3.70 6.65 -42.58
C ASP A 19 2.68 7.25 -41.60
N THR A 20 1.50 7.66 -42.10
CA THR A 20 0.40 8.17 -41.26
C THR A 20 -0.20 7.06 -40.39
N LEU A 21 -0.43 5.87 -40.97
CA LEU A 21 -0.95 4.70 -40.25
C LEU A 21 0.00 4.16 -39.18
N VAL A 22 1.31 4.25 -39.42
CA VAL A 22 2.34 3.85 -38.45
C VAL A 22 2.36 4.84 -37.29
N LYS A 23 2.32 6.15 -37.57
CA LYS A 23 2.32 7.20 -36.55
C LYS A 23 1.05 7.18 -35.69
N ASP A 24 -0.11 6.91 -36.28
CA ASP A 24 -1.38 6.79 -35.56
C ASP A 24 -1.39 5.55 -34.65
N LYS A 25 -0.79 4.43 -35.09
CA LYS A 25 -0.62 3.22 -34.25
C LYS A 25 0.36 3.43 -33.11
N GLU A 26 1.50 4.08 -33.36
CA GLU A 26 2.46 4.42 -32.29
C GLU A 26 1.84 5.35 -31.25
N THR A 27 1.07 6.34 -31.69
CA THR A 27 0.38 7.27 -30.78
C THR A 27 -0.70 6.56 -29.94
N GLN A 28 -1.49 5.67 -30.55
CA GLN A 28 -2.48 4.85 -29.84
C GLN A 28 -1.84 3.90 -28.82
N LEU A 29 -0.73 3.24 -29.17
CA LEU A 29 -0.01 2.36 -28.26
C LEU A 29 0.62 3.14 -27.08
N VAL A 30 1.15 4.33 -27.33
CA VAL A 30 1.70 5.20 -26.29
C VAL A 30 0.60 5.71 -25.34
N ASP A 31 -0.58 6.08 -25.87
CA ASP A 31 -1.73 6.48 -25.05
C ASP A 31 -2.29 5.31 -24.23
N GLU A 32 -2.41 4.12 -24.80
CA GLU A 32 -2.83 2.91 -24.08
C GLU A 32 -1.86 2.54 -22.95
N HIS A 33 -0.55 2.54 -23.22
CA HIS A 33 0.46 2.26 -22.20
C HIS A 33 0.45 3.31 -21.08
N LYS A 34 0.30 4.59 -21.41
CA LYS A 34 0.21 5.66 -20.42
C LYS A 34 -1.03 5.52 -19.54
N ILE A 35 -2.20 5.21 -20.11
CA ILE A 35 -3.44 4.98 -19.36
C ILE A 35 -3.31 3.77 -18.43
N LEU A 36 -2.64 2.70 -18.88
CA LEU A 36 -2.37 1.51 -18.07
C LEU A 36 -1.46 1.85 -16.88
N ASP A 37 -0.38 2.59 -17.11
CA ASP A 37 0.56 3.01 -16.07
C ASP A 37 -0.11 3.93 -15.05
N GLU A 38 -0.93 4.88 -15.48
CA GLU A 38 -1.68 5.79 -14.59
C GLU A 38 -2.65 5.00 -13.69
N ASN A 39 -3.36 4.02 -14.24
CA ASN A 39 -4.28 3.17 -13.47
C ASN A 39 -3.53 2.26 -12.48
N LEU A 40 -2.39 1.70 -12.89
CA LEU A 40 -1.53 0.91 -12.01
C LEU A 40 -1.03 1.75 -10.83
N VAL A 41 -0.52 2.96 -11.12
CA VAL A 41 -0.05 3.90 -10.11
C VAL A 41 -1.19 4.30 -9.17
N ALA A 42 -2.38 4.61 -9.70
CA ALA A 42 -3.55 4.93 -8.89
C ALA A 42 -3.94 3.77 -7.95
N GLY A 43 -3.91 2.53 -8.44
CA GLY A 43 -4.13 1.33 -7.62
C GLY A 43 -3.10 1.17 -6.50
N LEU A 44 -1.81 1.40 -6.81
CA LEU A 44 -0.73 1.34 -5.82
C LEU A 44 -0.85 2.43 -4.76
N VAL A 45 -1.21 3.65 -5.16
CA VAL A 45 -1.44 4.78 -4.24
C VAL A 45 -2.62 4.48 -3.32
N GLY A 46 -3.73 3.98 -3.88
CA GLY A 46 -4.92 3.58 -3.12
C GLY A 46 -4.59 2.51 -2.07
N LYS A 47 -3.89 1.45 -2.48
CA LYS A 47 -3.47 0.36 -1.59
C LYS A 47 -2.51 0.84 -0.51
N SER A 48 -1.49 1.62 -0.88
CA SER A 48 -0.47 2.08 0.07
C SER A 48 -1.04 3.01 1.15
N ASN A 49 -2.05 3.82 0.85
CA ASN A 49 -2.56 4.83 1.78
C ASN A 49 -3.77 4.38 2.59
N ARG A 50 -4.27 3.15 2.35
CA ARG A 50 -5.45 2.62 3.04
C ARG A 50 -5.08 2.15 4.45
N ILE A 51 -5.41 2.97 5.44
CA ILE A 51 -5.20 2.68 6.87
C ILE A 51 -6.25 1.69 7.37
N LEU A 52 -5.81 0.50 7.81
CA LEU A 52 -6.66 -0.55 8.38
C LEU A 52 -6.79 -0.44 9.90
N ALA A 53 -5.72 -0.03 10.57
CA ALA A 53 -5.72 0.20 12.02
C ALA A 53 -4.86 1.42 12.37
N SER A 54 -5.28 2.17 13.40
CA SER A 54 -4.47 3.21 14.02
C SER A 54 -4.53 3.00 15.52
N VAL A 55 -3.37 2.83 16.16
CA VAL A 55 -3.25 2.60 17.60
C VAL A 55 -2.33 3.63 18.22
N THR A 56 -2.67 4.10 19.42
CA THR A 56 -1.95 5.19 20.08
C THR A 56 -1.64 4.82 21.53
N SER A 57 -0.45 5.20 21.99
CA SER A 57 -0.05 5.01 23.38
C SER A 57 -0.97 5.76 24.35
N ILE A 58 -1.21 5.20 25.53
CA ILE A 58 -2.14 5.73 26.52
C ILE A 58 -1.46 6.81 27.37
N PHE A 59 -2.11 7.98 27.51
CA PHE A 59 -1.78 9.02 28.49
C PHE A 59 -2.35 8.66 29.88
N PRO A 60 -1.69 8.96 31.04
CA PRO A 60 -0.52 9.82 31.26
C PRO A 60 0.84 9.09 31.27
N PHE A 61 0.86 7.78 31.00
CA PHE A 61 2.10 7.00 31.00
C PHE A 61 3.03 7.37 29.83
N ASP A 62 2.47 7.99 28.79
CA ASP A 62 3.19 8.62 27.69
C ASP A 62 2.73 10.08 27.56
N LEU A 63 3.57 11.04 27.97
CA LEU A 63 3.29 12.48 27.85
C LEU A 63 3.22 12.94 26.39
N PHE A 64 3.80 12.16 25.48
CA PHE A 64 3.82 12.42 24.05
C PHE A 64 3.43 11.14 23.29
N PRO A 65 2.12 10.79 23.28
CA PRO A 65 1.64 9.52 22.76
C PRO A 65 2.18 9.19 21.37
N ASN A 66 2.80 8.03 21.26
CA ASN A 66 3.25 7.48 19.99
C ASN A 66 2.08 6.87 19.22
N THR A 67 2.11 6.94 17.89
CA THR A 67 1.04 6.39 17.03
C THR A 67 1.61 5.36 16.07
N VAL A 68 0.87 4.28 15.83
CA VAL A 68 1.15 3.29 14.79
C VAL A 68 -0.05 3.23 13.85
N ASN A 69 0.18 3.52 12.58
CA ASN A 69 -0.76 3.27 11.51
C ASN A 69 -0.37 1.99 10.79
N VAL A 70 -1.31 1.06 10.68
CA VAL A 70 -1.18 -0.15 9.88
C VAL A 70 -1.90 0.13 8.57
N GLU A 71 -1.12 0.35 7.51
CA GLU A 71 -1.59 0.48 6.14
C GLU A 71 -1.41 -0.86 5.43
N GLU A 72 -2.03 -1.06 4.26
CA GLU A 72 -1.92 -2.36 3.58
C GLU A 72 -0.51 -2.69 3.09
N GLY A 73 0.21 -1.67 2.61
CA GLY A 73 1.56 -1.85 2.06
C GLY A 73 2.67 -1.68 3.09
N ARG A 74 2.41 -0.95 4.18
CA ARG A 74 3.43 -0.56 5.17
C ARG A 74 2.84 -0.37 6.56
N ILE A 75 3.70 -0.34 7.56
CA ILE A 75 3.39 0.27 8.84
C ILE A 75 4.09 1.63 8.93
N THR A 76 3.43 2.60 9.57
CA THR A 76 3.99 3.92 9.84
C THR A 76 3.94 4.17 11.35
N VAL A 77 5.09 4.44 11.94
CA VAL A 77 5.28 4.65 13.38
C VAL A 77 5.70 6.09 13.59
N ILE A 78 4.88 6.85 14.30
CA ILE A 78 5.09 8.25 14.62
C ILE A 78 5.51 8.32 16.09
N VAL A 79 6.80 8.57 16.30
CA VAL A 79 7.41 8.72 17.62
C VAL A 79 7.47 10.18 18.01
N ARG A 80 6.94 10.56 19.17
CA ARG A 80 6.92 11.96 19.64
C ARG A 80 7.79 12.08 20.89
N ASN A 81 8.80 12.96 20.87
CA ASN A 81 9.78 13.06 21.96
C ASN A 81 9.67 14.37 22.77
N PHE A 82 9.05 15.41 22.20
CA PHE A 82 8.84 16.72 22.85
C PHE A 82 7.85 17.57 22.04
N PHE A 83 7.27 18.63 22.64
CA PHE A 83 6.11 19.44 22.17
C PHE A 83 6.07 19.87 20.68
N LEU A 84 7.16 19.79 19.93
CA LEU A 84 7.22 20.12 18.49
C LEU A 84 8.09 19.17 17.66
N SER A 85 8.49 18.02 18.20
CA SER A 85 9.36 17.06 17.50
C SER A 85 8.67 15.71 17.35
N SER A 86 8.70 15.19 16.12
CA SER A 86 8.28 13.83 15.83
C SER A 86 9.25 13.17 14.86
N GLN A 87 9.38 11.86 14.98
CA GLN A 87 10.13 11.03 14.07
C GLN A 87 9.17 10.02 13.45
N VAL A 88 9.11 9.98 12.12
CA VAL A 88 8.26 9.05 11.39
C VAL A 88 9.14 7.96 10.81
N HIS A 89 8.82 6.71 11.14
CA HIS A 89 9.47 5.53 10.57
C HIS A 89 8.42 4.72 9.82
N SER A 90 8.71 4.35 8.59
CA SER A 90 7.87 3.42 7.84
C SER A 90 8.62 2.13 7.54
N VAL A 91 7.91 1.01 7.60
CA VAL A 91 8.44 -0.31 7.24
C VAL A 91 7.43 -1.00 6.35
N ASP A 92 7.85 -1.41 5.16
CA ASP A 92 6.99 -2.15 4.23
C ASP A 92 6.60 -3.50 4.84
N ILE A 93 5.36 -3.94 4.63
CA ILE A 93 4.84 -5.21 5.15
C ILE A 93 5.73 -6.40 4.71
N LYS A 94 6.21 -6.39 3.46
CA LYS A 94 7.12 -7.42 2.90
C LYS A 94 8.45 -7.56 3.67
N ASP A 95 8.90 -6.47 4.31
CA ASP A 95 10.16 -6.40 5.04
C ASP A 95 10.01 -6.75 6.52
N ILE A 96 8.78 -6.92 7.02
CA ILE A 96 8.53 -7.36 8.38
C ILE A 96 8.82 -8.87 8.49
N SER A 97 9.82 -9.21 9.29
CA SER A 97 10.22 -10.59 9.60
C SER A 97 9.39 -11.23 10.70
N ASN A 98 8.94 -10.45 11.68
CA ASN A 98 8.14 -10.93 12.80
C ASN A 98 7.39 -9.75 13.46
N VAL A 99 6.22 -10.03 14.04
CA VAL A 99 5.52 -9.07 14.91
C VAL A 99 4.93 -9.81 16.12
N PHE A 100 5.17 -9.26 17.31
CA PHE A 100 4.67 -9.85 18.54
C PHE A 100 4.27 -8.76 19.53
N ILE A 101 3.54 -9.18 20.57
CA ILE A 101 3.13 -8.29 21.66
C ILE A 101 3.66 -8.82 22.98
N ASN A 102 4.04 -7.90 23.86
CA ASN A 102 4.29 -8.20 25.26
C ASN A 102 3.12 -7.64 26.07
N LEU A 103 2.44 -8.49 26.83
CA LEU A 103 1.34 -8.10 27.70
C LEU A 103 1.86 -7.81 29.12
N ALA A 104 1.51 -6.65 29.66
CA ALA A 104 1.68 -6.30 31.07
C ALA A 104 0.29 -6.15 31.72
N PRO A 105 0.16 -6.05 33.05
CA PRO A 105 -1.16 -6.02 33.71
C PRO A 105 -2.14 -4.97 33.13
N PHE A 106 -1.67 -3.77 32.79
CA PHE A 106 -2.53 -2.65 32.36
C PHE A 106 -2.36 -2.23 30.90
N PHE A 107 -1.30 -2.68 30.24
CA PHE A 107 -0.94 -2.22 28.91
C PHE A 107 -0.22 -3.31 28.14
N ALA A 108 -0.02 -3.07 26.86
CA ALA A 108 0.74 -3.91 25.97
C ALA A 108 1.86 -3.11 25.29
N GLN A 109 2.83 -3.84 24.79
CA GLN A 109 3.85 -3.34 23.88
C GLN A 109 3.74 -4.08 22.55
N LEU A 110 3.68 -3.35 21.45
CA LEU A 110 3.80 -3.92 20.10
C LEU A 110 5.27 -3.88 19.67
N VAL A 111 5.79 -5.01 19.18
CA VAL A 111 7.16 -5.14 18.69
C VAL A 111 7.14 -5.62 17.25
N VAL A 112 7.72 -4.83 16.35
CA VAL A 112 7.86 -5.17 14.92
C VAL A 112 9.32 -5.37 14.59
N VAL A 113 9.67 -6.50 13.99
CA VAL A 113 11.04 -6.86 13.61
C VAL A 113 11.19 -6.74 12.10
N SER A 114 12.04 -5.82 11.64
CA SER A 114 12.32 -5.63 10.21
C SER A 114 13.54 -6.46 9.76
N LYS A 115 13.55 -6.92 8.51
CA LYS A 115 14.69 -7.58 7.86
C LYS A 115 15.79 -6.58 7.48
N THR A 116 15.44 -5.32 7.23
CA THR A 116 16.29 -4.35 6.51
C THR A 116 16.86 -3.24 7.40
N PHE A 117 16.41 -3.12 8.65
CA PHE A 117 16.70 -1.96 9.49
C PHE A 117 17.82 -2.23 10.49
N ALA A 118 18.93 -1.47 10.47
CA ALA A 118 20.08 -1.68 11.38
C ALA A 118 19.72 -1.72 12.88
N ARG A 119 18.65 -1.03 13.28
CA ARG A 119 17.95 -1.27 14.56
C ARG A 119 16.78 -2.21 14.29
N ASN A 120 17.06 -3.52 14.28
CA ASN A 120 16.16 -4.59 13.81
C ASN A 120 14.74 -4.64 14.45
N GLN A 121 14.40 -3.77 15.41
CA GLN A 121 13.14 -3.81 16.14
C GLN A 121 12.58 -2.40 16.39
N ILE A 122 11.32 -2.20 16.02
CA ILE A 122 10.50 -1.04 16.43
C ILE A 122 9.62 -1.48 17.60
N LYS A 123 9.64 -0.71 18.70
CA LYS A 123 8.91 -1.03 19.93
C LYS A 123 8.00 0.11 20.32
N ILE A 124 6.71 -0.15 20.44
CA ILE A 124 5.70 0.83 20.83
C ILE A 124 5.09 0.38 22.15
N LYS A 125 5.29 1.18 23.19
CA LYS A 125 4.90 0.88 24.57
C LYS A 125 3.55 1.51 24.92
N PHE A 126 2.99 1.07 26.04
CA PHE A 126 1.81 1.66 26.67
C PHE A 126 0.57 1.68 25.77
N LEU A 127 0.40 0.68 24.91
CA LEU A 127 -0.81 0.50 24.10
C LEU A 127 -1.90 -0.17 24.94
N LYS A 128 -3.18 0.05 24.61
CA LYS A 128 -4.24 -0.80 25.16
C LYS A 128 -4.06 -2.22 24.65
N LYS A 129 -4.39 -3.21 25.50
CA LYS A 129 -4.16 -4.62 25.17
C LYS A 129 -4.89 -5.04 23.91
N ASP A 130 -6.17 -4.71 23.81
CA ASP A 130 -7.04 -4.98 22.67
C ASP A 130 -6.56 -4.31 21.39
N GLU A 131 -6.15 -3.03 21.47
CA GLU A 131 -5.59 -2.29 20.33
C GLU A 131 -4.26 -2.90 19.86
N ALA A 132 -3.36 -3.27 20.77
CA ALA A 132 -2.09 -3.92 20.42
C ALA A 132 -2.30 -5.31 19.79
N ILE A 133 -3.25 -6.10 20.34
CA ILE A 133 -3.65 -7.39 19.78
C ILE A 133 -4.21 -7.18 18.38
N PHE A 134 -5.11 -6.22 18.19
CA PHE A 134 -5.72 -5.94 16.90
C PHE A 134 -4.67 -5.52 15.87
N ALA A 135 -3.78 -4.58 16.21
CA ALA A 135 -2.70 -4.16 15.33
C ALA A 135 -1.77 -5.33 14.95
N ARG A 136 -1.37 -6.17 15.91
CA ARG A 136 -0.59 -7.39 15.63
C ARG A 136 -1.30 -8.29 14.63
N ARG A 137 -2.59 -8.56 14.81
CA ARG A 137 -3.39 -9.41 13.90
C ARG A 137 -3.43 -8.85 12.49
N MET A 138 -3.60 -7.53 12.34
CA MET A 138 -3.60 -6.87 11.03
C MET A 138 -2.24 -6.99 10.34
N ILE A 139 -1.15 -6.70 11.06
CA ILE A 139 0.20 -6.79 10.51
C ILE A 139 0.52 -8.24 10.11
N GLU A 140 0.23 -9.24 10.96
CA GLU A 140 0.46 -10.65 10.60
C GLU A 140 -0.36 -11.09 9.38
N GLY A 141 -1.66 -10.76 9.34
CA GLY A 141 -2.51 -11.12 8.22
C GLY A 141 -2.02 -10.49 6.90
N LEU A 142 -1.63 -9.21 6.93
CA LEU A 142 -1.08 -8.52 5.76
C LEU A 142 0.23 -9.15 5.30
N ARG A 143 1.10 -9.57 6.22
CA ARG A 143 2.34 -10.29 5.88
C ARG A 143 2.04 -11.60 5.15
N VAL A 144 1.03 -12.35 5.61
CA VAL A 144 0.60 -13.59 4.94
C VAL A 144 0.07 -13.29 3.54
N PHE A 145 -0.81 -12.30 3.41
CA PHE A 145 -1.36 -11.88 2.12
C PHE A 145 -0.27 -11.45 1.13
N GLU A 146 0.65 -10.62 1.57
CA GLU A 146 1.80 -10.17 0.77
C GLU A 146 2.67 -11.35 0.35
N SER A 147 2.96 -12.30 1.25
CA SER A 147 3.76 -13.50 0.94
C SER A 147 3.11 -14.43 -0.08
N LYS A 148 1.77 -14.37 -0.19
CA LYS A 148 0.95 -15.14 -1.13
C LYS A 148 0.53 -14.33 -2.35
N GLN A 149 0.99 -13.08 -2.47
CA GLN A 149 0.64 -12.15 -3.54
C GLN A 149 -0.88 -12.02 -3.74
N ILE A 150 -1.63 -12.01 -2.63
CA ILE A 150 -3.08 -11.81 -2.67
C ILE A 150 -3.36 -10.35 -3.05
N ASP A 151 -4.16 -10.16 -4.09
CA ASP A 151 -4.67 -8.84 -4.44
C ASP A 151 -5.74 -8.41 -3.42
N THR A 152 -5.45 -7.33 -2.69
CA THR A 152 -6.35 -6.79 -1.67
C THR A 152 -7.24 -5.66 -2.19
N SER A 153 -7.03 -5.20 -3.42
CA SER A 153 -7.79 -4.11 -4.03
C SER A 153 -9.26 -4.46 -4.24
N ILE A 154 -9.56 -5.75 -4.40
CA ILE A 154 -10.91 -6.29 -4.59
C ILE A 154 -11.79 -6.21 -3.34
N TYR A 155 -11.18 -6.04 -2.16
CA TYR A 155 -11.92 -5.95 -0.90
C TYR A 155 -12.15 -4.49 -0.54
N SER A 156 -13.32 -4.17 -0.01
CA SER A 156 -13.49 -2.94 0.77
C SER A 156 -12.61 -2.98 2.03
N ARG A 157 -12.43 -1.83 2.68
CA ARG A 157 -11.63 -1.73 3.90
C ARG A 157 -12.17 -2.66 5.01
N GLU A 158 -13.49 -2.67 5.18
CA GLU A 158 -14.18 -3.44 6.22
C GLU A 158 -14.10 -4.95 5.96
N GLU A 159 -14.30 -5.36 4.70
CA GLU A 159 -14.14 -6.76 4.29
C GLU A 159 -12.70 -7.25 4.48
N LEU A 160 -11.72 -6.43 4.10
CA LEU A 160 -10.32 -6.77 4.29
C LEU A 160 -10.00 -6.94 5.78
N ILE A 161 -10.42 -6.00 6.63
CA ILE A 161 -10.23 -6.11 8.09
C ILE A 161 -10.87 -7.40 8.62
N ALA A 162 -12.07 -7.76 8.16
CA ALA A 162 -12.73 -9.00 8.55
C ALA A 162 -11.90 -10.24 8.14
N LYS A 163 -11.41 -10.29 6.90
CA LYS A 163 -10.56 -11.39 6.42
C LYS A 163 -9.23 -11.50 7.17
N LEU A 164 -8.59 -10.38 7.46
CA LEU A 164 -7.36 -10.35 8.25
C LEU A 164 -7.60 -10.82 9.70
N LYS A 165 -8.77 -10.53 10.29
CA LYS A 165 -9.15 -11.04 11.62
C LYS A 165 -9.36 -12.56 11.60
N GLU A 166 -10.00 -13.10 10.57
CA GLU A 166 -10.24 -14.54 10.38
C GLU A 166 -8.93 -15.35 10.28
N LEU A 167 -7.88 -14.76 9.72
CA LEU A 167 -6.58 -15.44 9.55
C LEU A 167 -5.77 -15.57 10.85
N SER A 168 -6.01 -14.70 11.82
CA SER A 168 -5.21 -14.61 13.05
C SER A 168 -6.05 -14.87 14.29
N THR A 169 -6.70 -16.04 14.33
CA THR A 169 -7.60 -16.48 15.41
C THR A 169 -6.91 -17.01 16.66
N THR A 170 -5.57 -17.10 16.69
CA THR A 170 -4.84 -17.63 17.85
C THR A 170 -5.30 -16.93 19.13
N GLU A 171 -5.73 -17.74 20.10
CA GLU A 171 -6.07 -17.27 21.43
C GLU A 171 -4.84 -16.68 22.11
N ILE A 172 -5.04 -15.54 22.75
CA ILE A 172 -3.99 -14.85 23.49
C ILE A 172 -4.38 -14.95 24.96
N VAL A 173 -3.58 -15.68 25.73
CA VAL A 173 -3.76 -15.81 27.17
C VAL A 173 -3.38 -14.47 27.81
N MET A 174 -4.33 -13.85 28.51
CA MET A 174 -4.21 -12.50 29.08
C MET A 174 -3.82 -12.49 30.55
#